data_AF-A0A4Q5RDR3-F1
#
_entry.id   AF-A0A4Q5RDR3-F1
#
_cell.length_a   1.000
_cell.length_b   1.000
_cell.length_c   1.000
_cell.angle_alpha   90.00
_cell.angle_beta   90.00
_cell.angle_gamma   90.00
#
_symmetry.space_group_name_H-M   'P 1'
#
loop_
_entity.id
_entity.type
_entity.pdbx_description
1 polymer ?
#
loop_
_entity_poly.entity_id
_entity_poly.type
_entity_poly.pdbx_seq_one_letter_code
_entity_poly.pdbx_strand_id
1 'polypeptide(L)'
;ADAAAYTARPAIQYDATNFKKSIGNQKWIALFGQGLEAFAEWRRLDYPQLQPAVAGTLNGRIPVRFIYPGTEQSLNGVNYKAAVTNQGADVLTTKLWFDVN
;
A
#
# COMPACT_ATOMS: atom_id res chain seq x y z
N ALA A 1 -5.90 16.10 24.73
CA ALA A 1 -5.33 14.86 25.30
C ALA A 1 -3.81 15.03 25.32
N ASP A 2 -3.16 14.61 26.40
CA ASP A 2 -1.70 14.73 26.55
C ASP A 2 -0.96 13.68 25.70
N ALA A 3 0.11 14.11 25.02
CA ALA A 3 0.91 13.25 24.15
C ALA A 3 1.63 12.15 24.94
N ALA A 4 2.14 12.47 26.13
CA ALA A 4 2.83 11.51 26.97
C ALA A 4 1.88 10.38 27.43
N ALA A 5 0.66 10.75 27.83
CA ALA A 5 -0.39 9.77 28.16
C ALA A 5 -0.78 8.88 26.96
N TYR A 6 -0.78 9.41 25.74
CA TYR A 6 -1.07 8.62 24.54
C TYR A 6 0.05 7.62 24.22
N THR A 7 1.30 8.06 24.22
CA THR A 7 2.46 7.22 23.90
C THR A 7 2.76 6.18 24.99
N ALA A 8 2.29 6.38 26.21
CA ALA A 8 2.40 5.42 27.30
C ALA A 8 1.46 4.20 27.17
N ARG A 9 0.46 4.23 26.27
CA ARG A 9 -0.47 3.11 26.08
C ARG A 9 0.27 1.89 25.53
N PRO A 10 0.06 0.68 26.07
CA PRO A 10 0.76 -0.53 25.61
C PRO A 10 0.66 -0.79 24.10
N ALA A 11 -0.49 -0.46 23.48
CA ALA A 11 -0.69 -0.62 22.04
C ALA A 11 0.06 0.41 21.16
N ILE A 12 0.56 1.50 21.74
CA ILE A 12 1.23 2.62 21.06
C ILE A 12 2.75 2.59 21.27
N GLN A 13 3.21 1.84 22.27
CA GLN A 13 4.64 1.69 22.54
C GLN A 13 5.40 1.18 21.31
N TYR A 14 6.59 1.75 21.11
CA TYR A 14 7.46 1.36 20.00
C TYR A 14 8.00 -0.04 20.23
N ASP A 15 7.77 -0.93 19.27
CA ASP A 15 8.31 -2.28 19.24
C ASP A 15 9.43 -2.33 18.19
N ALA A 16 10.67 -2.41 18.65
CA ALA A 16 11.83 -2.49 17.76
C ALA A 16 11.84 -3.76 16.91
N THR A 17 11.24 -4.85 17.38
CA THR A 17 11.15 -6.13 16.65
C THR A 17 10.13 -6.08 15.52
N ASN A 18 9.14 -5.19 15.62
CA ASN A 18 8.13 -4.92 14.60
C ASN A 18 7.88 -3.42 14.44
N PHE A 19 8.95 -2.69 14.11
CA PHE A 19 8.87 -1.24 13.95
C PHE A 19 7.86 -0.82 12.89
N LYS A 20 7.65 -1.66 11.85
CA LYS A 20 6.68 -1.42 10.78
C LYS A 20 5.27 -1.31 11.33
N LYS A 21 4.90 -2.13 12.32
CA LYS A 21 3.60 -2.03 13.00
C LYS A 21 3.48 -0.73 13.79
N SER A 22 4.46 -0.43 14.63
CA SER A 22 4.42 0.77 15.48
C SER A 22 4.33 2.04 14.63
N ILE A 23 5.18 2.16 13.61
CA ILE A 23 5.23 3.35 12.75
C ILE A 23 4.10 3.36 11.72
N GLY A 24 3.79 2.22 11.09
CA GLY A 24 2.78 2.13 10.04
C GLY A 24 1.38 2.47 10.54
N ASN A 25 0.98 1.96 11.71
CA ASN A 25 -0.31 2.32 12.30
C ASN A 25 -0.42 3.82 12.61
N GLN A 26 0.66 4.42 13.12
CA GLN A 26 0.66 5.86 13.42
C GLN A 26 0.70 6.72 12.16
N LYS A 27 1.48 6.33 11.12
CA LYS A 27 1.47 6.99 9.81
C LYS A 27 0.08 6.91 9.17
N TRP A 28 -0.59 5.76 9.23
CA TRP A 28 -1.94 5.61 8.70
C TRP A 28 -2.93 6.63 9.28
N ILE A 29 -2.91 6.82 10.60
CA ILE A 29 -3.76 7.81 11.28
C ILE A 29 -3.35 9.24 10.87
N ALA A 30 -2.05 9.53 10.88
CA ALA A 30 -1.54 10.87 10.55
C ALA A 30 -1.82 11.28 9.09
N LEU A 31 -1.84 10.31 8.17
CA LEU A 31 -2.04 10.53 6.73
C LEU A 31 -3.51 10.45 6.28
N PHE A 32 -4.48 10.48 7.20
CA PHE A 32 -5.91 10.41 6.85
C PHE A 32 -6.32 11.44 5.79
N GLY A 33 -5.76 12.66 5.83
CA GLY A 33 -6.00 13.71 4.82
C GLY A 33 -5.14 13.62 3.55
N GLN A 34 -4.26 12.62 3.45
CA GLN A 34 -3.24 12.47 2.41
C GLN A 34 -3.29 11.06 1.78
N GLY A 35 -4.43 10.72 1.17
CA GLY A 35 -4.74 9.35 0.76
C GLY A 35 -3.72 8.67 -0.17
N LEU A 36 -3.07 9.39 -1.09
CA LEU A 36 -2.03 8.81 -1.95
C LEU A 36 -0.77 8.39 -1.16
N GLU A 37 -0.35 9.23 -0.22
CA GLU A 37 0.78 8.93 0.68
C GLU A 37 0.41 7.80 1.64
N ALA A 38 -0.80 7.82 2.20
CA ALA A 38 -1.32 6.74 3.04
C ALA A 38 -1.30 5.40 2.29
N PHE A 39 -1.72 5.39 1.02
CA PHE A 39 -1.73 4.18 0.18
C PHE A 39 -0.31 3.70 -0.16
N ALA A 40 0.63 4.60 -0.45
CA ALA A 40 2.04 4.24 -0.66
C ALA A 40 2.68 3.65 0.59
N GLU A 41 2.49 4.29 1.74
CA GLU A 41 3.11 3.87 3.00
C GLU A 41 2.48 2.60 3.58
N TRP A 42 1.18 2.40 3.39
CA TRP A 42 0.53 1.14 3.73
C TRP A 42 1.15 -0.04 2.99
N ARG A 43 1.39 0.08 1.67
CA ARG A 43 2.08 -0.96 0.86
C ARG A 43 3.54 -1.15 1.28
N ARG A 44 4.24 -0.07 1.62
CA ARG A 44 5.66 -0.14 2.02
C ARG A 44 5.85 -0.81 3.39
N LEU A 45 4.90 -0.61 4.31
CA LEU A 45 5.00 -1.06 5.71
C LEU A 45 4.15 -2.30 6.03
N ASP A 46 3.15 -2.63 5.22
CA ASP A 46 2.11 -3.66 5.48
C ASP A 46 1.30 -3.45 6.77
N TYR A 47 1.25 -2.21 7.25
CA TYR A 47 0.46 -1.84 8.42
C TYR A 47 -0.39 -0.59 8.15
N PRO A 48 -1.65 -0.56 8.65
CA PRO A 48 -2.33 -1.62 9.38
C PRO A 48 -2.62 -2.88 8.54
N GLN A 49 -2.84 -4.02 9.20
CA GLN A 49 -3.25 -5.27 8.55
C GLN A 49 -4.71 -5.19 8.10
N LEU A 50 -4.92 -4.57 6.93
CA LEU A 50 -6.23 -4.39 6.34
C LEU A 50 -6.78 -5.72 5.82
N GLN A 51 -8.09 -5.91 5.99
CA GLN A 51 -8.81 -7.03 5.40
C GLN A 51 -9.43 -6.60 4.06
N PRO A 52 -9.39 -7.44 3.01
CA PRO A 52 -10.11 -7.19 1.77
C PRO A 52 -11.61 -6.99 2.02
N ALA A 53 -12.25 -6.19 1.17
CA ALA A 53 -13.70 -6.03 1.21
C ALA A 53 -14.40 -7.37 0.94
N VAL A 54 -15.46 -7.67 1.70
CA VAL A 54 -16.25 -8.92 1.57
C VAL A 54 -16.79 -9.12 0.15
N ALA A 55 -17.22 -8.03 -0.49
CA ALA A 55 -17.71 -8.03 -1.88
C ALA A 55 -16.60 -7.71 -2.91
N GLY A 56 -15.33 -7.82 -2.54
CA GLY A 56 -14.20 -7.56 -3.43
C GLY A 56 -14.08 -8.61 -4.54
N THR A 57 -13.76 -8.17 -5.76
CA THR A 57 -13.68 -9.04 -6.94
C THR A 57 -12.27 -9.57 -7.24
N LEU A 58 -11.29 -9.26 -6.37
CA LEU A 58 -9.88 -9.64 -6.56
C LEU A 58 -9.47 -10.90 -5.79
N ASN A 59 -10.40 -11.83 -5.59
CA ASN A 59 -10.17 -13.12 -4.91
C ASN A 59 -9.53 -12.95 -3.52
N GLY A 60 -10.11 -12.07 -2.70
CA GLY A 60 -9.61 -11.79 -1.35
C GLY A 60 -8.29 -11.01 -1.33
N ARG A 61 -8.03 -10.15 -2.32
CA ARG A 61 -6.88 -9.24 -2.36
C ARG A 61 -7.30 -7.79 -2.44
N ILE A 62 -6.45 -6.91 -1.93
CA ILE A 62 -6.58 -5.44 -2.06
C ILE A 62 -5.70 -5.00 -3.24
N PRO A 63 -6.16 -4.07 -4.11
CA PRO A 63 -5.31 -3.48 -5.14
C PRO A 63 -4.03 -2.86 -4.55
N VAL A 64 -2.88 -3.11 -5.20
CA VAL A 64 -1.59 -2.54 -4.80
C VAL A 64 -1.00 -1.59 -5.86
N ARG A 65 -1.70 -1.42 -6.98
CA ARG A 65 -1.37 -0.46 -8.05
C ARG A 65 -2.61 -0.13 -8.87
N PHE A 66 -2.46 0.81 -9.79
CA PHE A 66 -3.38 1.01 -10.91
C PHE A 66 -2.83 0.30 -12.16
N ILE A 67 -3.74 -0.08 -13.07
CA ILE A 67 -3.37 -0.57 -14.40
C ILE A 67 -3.01 0.61 -15.32
N TYR A 68 -2.27 0.34 -16.39
CA TYR A 68 -2.04 1.36 -17.41
C TYR A 68 -3.35 1.68 -18.16
N PRO A 69 -3.57 2.94 -18.56
CA PRO A 69 -4.75 3.31 -19.35
C PRO A 69 -4.83 2.53 -20.66
N GLY A 70 -6.04 2.21 -21.12
CA GLY A 70 -6.24 1.50 -22.39
C GLY A 70 -5.69 2.25 -23.61
N THR A 71 -5.59 3.58 -23.54
CA THR A 71 -4.97 4.41 -24.58
C THR A 71 -3.47 4.16 -24.72
N GLU A 72 -2.75 3.85 -23.64
CA GLU A 72 -1.32 3.48 -23.75
C GLU A 72 -1.16 2.13 -24.48
N GLN A 73 -2.12 1.23 -24.29
CA GLN A 73 -2.12 -0.07 -24.96
C GLN A 73 -2.36 0.06 -26.47
N SER A 74 -3.26 0.97 -26.88
CA SER A 74 -3.61 1.17 -28.29
C SER A 74 -2.67 2.12 -29.04
N LEU A 75 -2.20 3.19 -28.39
CA LEU A 75 -1.40 4.25 -29.02
C LEU A 75 0.11 4.09 -28.79
N ASN A 76 0.53 3.35 -27.76
CA ASN A 76 1.92 3.24 -27.33
C ASN A 76 2.35 1.78 -27.05
N GLY A 77 1.86 0.85 -27.88
CA GLY A 77 1.94 -0.59 -27.63
C GLY A 77 3.36 -1.15 -27.46
N VAL A 78 4.38 -0.57 -28.08
CA VAL A 78 5.79 -1.02 -27.93
C VAL A 78 6.29 -0.75 -26.50
N ASN A 79 6.12 0.48 -26.01
CA ASN A 79 6.57 0.86 -24.67
C ASN A 79 5.70 0.23 -23.57
N TYR A 80 4.40 0.09 -23.82
CA TYR A 80 3.50 -0.66 -22.93
C TYR A 80 3.99 -2.10 -22.73
N LYS A 81 4.28 -2.83 -23.82
CA LYS A 81 4.77 -4.22 -23.73
C LYS A 81 6.11 -4.30 -23.01
N ALA A 82 7.03 -3.37 -23.27
CA ALA A 82 8.31 -3.34 -22.57
C ALA A 82 8.15 -3.12 -21.05
N ALA A 83 7.23 -2.23 -20.64
CA ALA A 83 6.92 -2.01 -19.23
C ALA A 83 6.32 -3.27 -18.58
N VAL A 84 5.37 -3.93 -19.25
CA VAL A 84 4.76 -5.19 -18.78
C VAL A 84 5.80 -6.31 -18.63
N THR A 85 6.75 -6.42 -19.57
CA THR A 85 7.86 -7.39 -19.46
C THR A 85 8.70 -7.14 -18.20
N ASN A 86 8.98 -5.88 -17.87
CA ASN A 86 9.84 -5.55 -16.73
C ASN A 86 9.12 -5.60 -15.38
N GLN A 87 7.85 -5.19 -15.32
CA GLN A 87 7.10 -5.11 -14.06
C GLN A 87 6.36 -6.42 -13.71
N GLY A 88 6.08 -7.27 -14.71
CA GLY A 88 5.08 -8.34 -14.64
C GLY A 88 3.71 -7.95 -15.22
N ALA A 89 2.71 -8.83 -15.05
CA ALA A 89 1.37 -8.64 -15.61
C ALA A 89 0.74 -7.28 -15.21
N ASP A 90 0.05 -6.61 -16.12
CA ASP A 90 -0.64 -5.36 -15.84
C ASP A 90 -2.00 -5.61 -15.16
N VAL A 91 -1.95 -6.02 -13.90
CA VAL A 91 -3.12 -6.27 -13.06
C VAL A 91 -2.99 -5.55 -11.73
N LEU A 92 -4.10 -5.26 -11.08
CA LEU A 92 -4.16 -4.49 -9.83
C LEU A 92 -3.37 -5.11 -8.67
N THR A 93 -3.03 -6.40 -8.76
CA THR A 93 -2.32 -7.17 -7.72
C THR A 93 -0.83 -7.32 -7.96
N THR A 94 -0.28 -6.79 -9.06
CA THR A 94 1.17 -6.80 -9.31
C THR A 94 1.83 -5.74 -8.45
N LYS A 95 2.79 -6.13 -7.61
CA LYS A 95 3.50 -5.21 -6.70
C LYS A 95 4.36 -4.22 -7.46
N LEU A 96 4.54 -3.04 -6.90
CA LEU A 96 5.49 -2.04 -7.41
C LEU A 96 6.89 -2.37 -6.92
N TRP A 97 7.92 -1.81 -7.56
CA TRP A 97 9.33 -2.12 -7.25
C TRP A 97 9.74 -1.83 -5.80
N PHE A 98 9.06 -0.90 -5.11
CA PHE A 98 9.33 -0.55 -3.72
C PHE A 98 8.55 -1.41 -2.71
N ASP A 99 7.54 -2.15 -3.19
CA ASP A 99 6.66 -3.01 -2.39
C ASP A 99 7.27 -4.42 -2.37
N VAL A 100 8.25 -4.61 -1.48
CA VAL A 100 9.13 -5.79 -1.41
C VAL A 100 8.72 -6.80 -0.33
N ASN A 101 7.77 -6.45 0.51
CA ASN A 101 7.39 -7.27 1.67
C ASN A 101 6.35 -8.32 1.34
#